data_AF-A0A009HW64-F1
#
_entry.id   AF-A0A009HW64-F1
#
_cell.length_a   1.000
_cell.length_b   1.000
_cell.length_c   1.000
_cell.angle_alpha   90.00
_cell.angle_beta   90.00
_cell.angle_gamma   90.00
#
_symmetry.space_group_name_H-M   'P 1'
#
loop_
_entity.id
_entity.type
_entity.pdbx_description
1 polymer ?
#
loop_
_entity_poly.entity_id
_entity_poly.type
_entity_poly.pdbx_seq_one_letter_code
_entity_poly.pdbx_strand_id
1 'polypeptide(L)'
;MGEADQFLDMGADAQVSTFSDGACAIVQIGDTADKDKIQVYGLLLHEAVHVWQIVKKRMGESEPSVEFEAYSIQAIAQDLFEMYEASEVSNGMEGEKAD
;
A
#
# COMPACT_ATOMS: atom_id res chain seq x y z
N MET A 1 22.80 8.46 -14.61
CA MET A 1 21.67 7.51 -14.56
C MET A 1 21.69 6.92 -13.17
N GLY A 2 20.89 7.47 -12.26
CA GLY A 2 20.78 6.92 -10.91
C GLY A 2 20.09 5.56 -11.00
N GLU A 3 20.60 4.59 -10.25
CA GLU A 3 19.94 3.31 -10.04
C GLU A 3 18.48 3.61 -9.68
N ALA A 4 17.53 3.13 -10.48
CA ALA A 4 16.14 3.22 -10.11
C ALA A 4 16.02 2.50 -8.76
N ASP A 5 15.49 3.18 -7.74
CA ASP A 5 15.12 2.53 -6.48
C ASP A 5 14.35 1.26 -6.85
N GLN A 6 14.87 0.09 -6.45
CA GLN A 6 14.22 -1.17 -6.77
C GLN A 6 12.83 -1.16 -6.13
N PHE A 7 11.80 -0.99 -6.97
CA PHE A 7 10.43 -1.14 -6.55
C PHE A 7 10.23 -2.62 -6.17
N LEU A 8 9.86 -2.88 -4.91
CA LEU A 8 9.71 -4.19 -4.25
C LEU A 8 11.06 -4.92 -4.07
N ASP A 9 11.43 -5.19 -2.81
CA ASP A 9 12.48 -6.17 -2.52
C ASP A 9 12.05 -7.56 -3.04
N MET A 10 12.98 -8.34 -3.57
CA MET A 10 12.79 -9.48 -4.49
C MET A 10 12.06 -10.72 -3.90
N GLY A 11 11.28 -10.57 -2.83
CA GLY A 11 10.51 -11.65 -2.20
C GLY A 11 9.33 -11.24 -1.32
N ALA A 12 8.95 -9.96 -1.27
CA ALA A 12 7.78 -9.52 -0.50
C ALA A 12 6.51 -9.49 -1.36
N ASP A 13 5.38 -9.97 -0.82
CA ASP A 13 4.07 -9.89 -1.49
C ASP A 13 3.51 -8.45 -1.52
N ALA A 14 3.93 -7.61 -0.56
CA ALA A 14 3.63 -6.18 -0.51
C ALA A 14 4.72 -5.46 0.30
N GLN A 15 4.84 -4.14 0.13
CA GLN A 15 5.81 -3.31 0.83
C GLN A 15 5.37 -1.86 0.92
N VAL A 16 5.67 -1.21 2.06
CA VAL A 16 5.68 0.25 2.21
C VAL A 16 7.08 0.81 2.09
N SER A 17 7.28 1.69 1.11
CA SER A 17 8.49 2.51 0.95
C SER A 17 8.22 3.95 1.38
N THR A 18 9.15 4.59 2.09
CA THR A 18 8.99 5.97 2.56
C THR A 18 10.01 6.91 1.94
N PHE A 19 9.55 8.11 1.60
CA PHE A 19 10.37 9.16 0.98
C PHE A 19 10.21 10.46 1.75
N SER A 20 11.15 11.38 1.55
CA SER A 20 11.15 12.68 2.23
C SER A 20 11.02 12.53 3.75
N ASP A 21 11.84 11.63 4.31
CA ASP A 21 11.89 11.26 5.73
C ASP A 21 10.59 10.60 6.27
N GLY A 22 9.67 10.18 5.38
CA GLY A 22 8.35 9.65 5.73
C GLY A 22 7.19 10.63 5.53
N ALA A 23 7.43 11.72 4.80
CA ALA A 23 6.35 12.65 4.41
C ALA A 23 5.50 12.08 3.27
N CYS A 24 6.05 11.11 2.55
CA CYS A 24 5.37 10.33 1.53
C CYS A 24 5.60 8.85 1.81
N ALA A 25 4.54 8.06 1.67
CA ALA A 25 4.59 6.60 1.70
C ALA A 25 4.04 6.08 0.37
N ILE A 26 4.72 5.09 -0.21
CA ILE A 26 4.26 4.36 -1.39
C ILE A 26 4.00 2.94 -0.93
N VAL A 27 2.76 2.48 -1.13
CA VAL A 27 2.37 1.09 -0.93
C VAL A 27 2.48 0.37 -2.26
N GLN A 28 3.15 -0.76 -2.25
CA GLN A 28 3.42 -1.58 -3.42
C GLN A 28 2.88 -2.97 -3.15
N ILE A 29 2.19 -3.56 -4.11
CA ILE A 29 1.74 -4.95 -4.07
C ILE A 29 2.38 -5.69 -5.25
N GLY A 30 2.83 -6.91 -5.01
CA GLY A 30 3.38 -7.78 -6.04
C GLY A 30 2.30 -8.32 -6.97
N ASP A 31 2.65 -9.36 -7.74
CA ASP A 31 1.70 -10.06 -8.59
C ASP A 31 0.57 -10.69 -7.75
N THR A 32 -0.67 -10.38 -8.12
CA THR A 32 -1.89 -10.84 -7.45
C THR A 32 -2.66 -11.88 -8.26
N ALA A 33 -2.13 -12.33 -9.42
CA ALA A 33 -2.83 -13.26 -10.31
C ALA A 33 -3.23 -14.59 -9.65
N ASP A 34 -2.50 -15.03 -8.61
CA ASP A 34 -2.77 -16.25 -7.84
C ASP A 34 -3.55 -16.01 -6.54
N LYS A 35 -3.91 -14.75 -6.23
CA LYS A 35 -4.54 -14.34 -4.97
C LYS A 35 -6.00 -13.98 -5.20
N ASP A 36 -6.86 -14.42 -4.28
CA ASP A 36 -8.22 -13.94 -4.23
C ASP A 36 -8.31 -12.53 -3.62
N LYS A 37 -9.46 -11.89 -3.79
CA LYS A 37 -9.69 -10.52 -3.33
C LYS A 37 -9.52 -10.35 -1.81
N ILE A 38 -9.83 -11.38 -1.02
CA ILE A 38 -9.68 -11.33 0.44
C ILE A 38 -8.19 -11.38 0.81
N GLN A 39 -7.41 -12.20 0.11
CA GLN A 39 -5.95 -12.26 0.30
C GLN A 39 -5.29 -10.93 -0.06
N VAL A 40 -5.68 -10.32 -1.18
CA VAL A 40 -5.19 -8.99 -1.57
C VAL A 40 -5.54 -7.94 -0.51
N TYR A 41 -6.78 -7.91 -0.04
CA TYR A 41 -7.21 -6.98 1.01
C TYR A 41 -6.49 -7.22 2.33
N GLY A 42 -6.16 -8.48 2.64
CA GLY A 42 -5.30 -8.83 3.77
C GLY A 42 -3.91 -8.21 3.68
N LEU A 43 -3.27 -8.28 2.50
CA LEU A 43 -1.97 -7.64 2.26
C LEU A 43 -2.04 -6.12 2.38
N LEU A 44 -3.05 -5.49 1.75
CA LEU A 44 -3.24 -4.05 1.82
C LEU A 44 -3.52 -3.56 3.26
N LEU A 45 -4.28 -4.32 4.05
CA LEU A 45 -4.48 -4.04 5.47
C LEU A 45 -3.17 -4.14 6.27
N HIS A 46 -2.32 -5.13 5.96
CA HIS A 46 -1.00 -5.26 6.57
C HIS A 46 -0.15 -4.01 6.33
N GLU A 47 -0.10 -3.55 5.09
CA GLU A 47 0.63 -2.33 4.74
C GLU A 47 0.00 -1.07 5.34
N ALA A 48 -1.32 -1.01 5.49
CA ALA A 48 -1.99 0.09 6.20
C ALA A 48 -1.51 0.23 7.66
N VAL A 49 -1.25 -0.90 8.34
CA VAL A 49 -0.66 -0.90 9.69
C VAL A 49 0.75 -0.31 9.67
N HIS A 50 1.57 -0.64 8.67
CA HIS A 50 2.91 -0.07 8.51
C HIS A 50 2.88 1.45 8.25
N VAL A 51 1.97 1.92 7.39
CA VAL A 51 1.77 3.36 7.16
C VAL A 51 1.37 4.06 8.46
N TRP A 52 0.43 3.50 9.22
CA TRP A 52 0.03 4.07 10.51
C TRP A 52 1.21 4.15 11.49
N GLN A 53 2.05 3.12 11.58
CA GLN A 53 3.24 3.15 12.45
C GLN A 53 4.20 4.29 12.10
N ILE A 54 4.37 4.58 10.81
CA ILE A 54 5.17 5.70 10.31
C ILE A 54 4.52 7.04 10.71
N VAL A 55 3.22 7.20 10.42
CA VAL A 55 2.47 8.42 10.75
C VAL A 55 2.52 8.71 12.25
N LYS A 56 2.24 7.69 13.08
CA LYS A 56 2.29 7.77 14.54
C LYS A 56 3.65 8.29 15.03
N LYS A 57 4.74 7.69 14.52
CA LYS A 57 6.11 8.11 14.86
C LYS A 57 6.38 9.56 14.46
N ARG A 58 5.90 10.01 13.30
CA ARG A 58 6.12 11.37 12.79
C ARG A 58 5.29 12.44 13.50
N MET A 59 4.11 12.07 13.98
CA MET A 59 3.33 12.92 14.87
C MET A 59 3.98 13.11 16.24
N GLY A 60 4.98 12.29 16.59
CA GLY A 60 5.52 12.22 17.94
C GLY A 60 4.56 11.58 18.93
N GLU A 61 3.57 10.83 18.44
CA GLU A 61 2.57 10.16 19.26
C GLU A 61 3.10 8.81 19.74
N SER A 62 3.13 8.60 21.06
CA SER A 62 3.63 7.38 21.68
C SER A 62 2.52 6.49 22.22
N GLU A 63 1.37 7.08 22.58
CA GLU A 63 0.26 6.39 23.22
C GLU A 63 -1.09 6.91 22.66
N PRO A 64 -1.37 6.64 21.37
CA PRO A 64 -2.65 7.01 20.78
C PRO A 64 -3.77 6.26 21.51
N SER A 65 -4.97 6.85 21.54
CA SER A 65 -6.12 6.10 22.03
C SER A 65 -6.41 4.91 21.11
N VAL A 66 -6.96 3.83 21.70
CA VAL A 66 -7.30 2.60 20.97
C VAL A 66 -8.24 2.89 19.79
N GLU A 67 -9.22 3.77 20.00
CA GLU A 67 -10.14 4.19 18.93
C GLU A 67 -9.44 4.99 17.85
N PHE A 68 -8.55 5.92 18.21
CA PHE A 68 -7.83 6.72 17.21
C PHE A 68 -6.93 5.83 16.33
N GLU A 69 -6.23 4.88 16.93
CA GLU A 69 -5.42 3.90 16.20
C GLU A 69 -6.29 3.02 15.28
N ALA A 70 -7.43 2.51 15.80
CA ALA A 70 -8.34 1.69 15.01
C ALA A 70 -8.92 2.43 13.81
N TYR A 71 -9.45 3.64 13.99
CA TYR A 71 -9.99 4.44 12.89
C TYR A 71 -8.93 4.89 11.90
N SER A 72 -7.71 5.16 12.35
CA SER A 72 -6.62 5.57 11.45
C SER A 72 -6.22 4.41 10.53
N ILE A 73 -6.06 3.20 11.07
CA ILE A 73 -5.77 2.01 10.27
C ILE A 73 -6.93 1.70 9.34
N GLN A 74 -8.18 1.80 9.82
CA GLN A 74 -9.36 1.57 8.99
C GLN A 74 -9.41 2.52 7.80
N ALA A 75 -9.20 3.82 8.02
CA ALA A 75 -9.23 4.83 6.96
C ALA A 75 -8.16 4.54 5.89
N ILE A 76 -6.91 4.28 6.30
CA ILE A 76 -5.83 3.97 5.38
C ILE A 76 -6.14 2.69 4.58
N ALA A 77 -6.63 1.64 5.26
CA ALA A 77 -6.96 0.38 4.58
C ALA A 77 -8.09 0.55 3.56
N GLN A 78 -9.14 1.30 3.90
CA GLN A 78 -10.25 1.58 2.99
C GLN A 78 -9.78 2.34 1.75
N ASP A 79 -8.94 3.37 1.91
CA ASP A 79 -8.34 4.11 0.80
C ASP A 79 -7.52 3.17 -0.10
N LEU A 80 -6.70 2.28 0.48
CA LEU A 80 -5.92 1.30 -0.29
C LEU A 80 -6.80 0.30 -1.04
N PHE A 81 -7.90 -0.16 -0.44
CA PHE A 81 -8.84 -1.06 -1.11
C PHE A 81 -9.51 -0.37 -2.31
N GLU A 82 -9.98 0.87 -2.13
CA GLU A 82 -10.58 1.66 -3.21
C GLU A 82 -9.59 1.92 -4.34
N MET A 83 -8.33 2.25 -4.03
CA MET A 83 -7.28 2.45 -5.02
C MET A 83 -6.96 1.17 -5.80
N TYR A 84 -6.92 0.01 -5.13
CA TYR A 84 -6.75 -1.28 -5.80
C TYR A 84 -7.96 -1.61 -6.69
N GLU A 85 -9.19 -1.47 -6.20
CA GLU A 85 -10.37 -1.70 -7.06
C GLU A 85 -10.34 -0.79 -8.29
N ALA A 86 -10.00 0.48 -8.13
CA ALA A 86 -9.89 1.43 -9.23
C ALA A 86 -8.79 1.07 -10.24
N SER A 87 -7.69 0.43 -9.82
CA SER A 87 -6.64 -0.03 -10.73
C SER A 87 -7.05 -1.26 -11.54
N GLU A 88 -7.90 -2.11 -10.96
CA GLU A 88 -8.40 -3.33 -11.62
C GLU A 88 -9.56 -3.04 -12.59
N VAL A 89 -10.21 -1.87 -12.49
CA VAL A 89 -11.22 -1.46 -13.48
C VAL A 89 -10.52 -1.11 -14.79
N SER A 90 -10.68 -1.97 -15.80
CA SER A 90 -10.15 -1.76 -17.14
C SER A 90 -10.70 -0.46 -17.72
N ASN A 91 -9.91 0.61 -17.72
CA ASN A 91 -10.22 1.86 -18.42
C ASN A 91 -9.99 1.72 -19.94
N GLY A 92 -10.52 0.66 -20.56
CA GLY A 92 -10.52 0.48 -22.02
C GLY A 92 -9.13 0.37 -22.67
N MET A 93 -8.06 0.09 -21.92
CA MET A 93 -6.74 -0.18 -22.47
C MET A 93 -6.53 -1.69 -22.63
N GLU A 94 -7.32 -2.33 -23.48
CA GLU A 94 -6.85 -3.51 -24.19
C GLU A 94 -5.74 -3.01 -25.14
N GLY A 95 -4.50 -2.99 -24.65
CA GLY A 95 -3.35 -2.72 -25.50
C GLY A 95 -3.33 -3.78 -26.60
N GLU A 96 -3.48 -3.36 -27.85
CA GLU A 96 -3.14 -4.16 -29.01
C GLU A 96 -1.77 -4.79 -28.75
N LYS A 97 -1.74 -6.13 -28.68
CA LYS A 97 -0.47 -6.84 -28.73
C LYS A 97 0.17 -6.46 -30.06
N ALA A 98 1.30 -5.76 -30.00
CA ALA A 98 2.13 -5.56 -31.17
C ALA A 98 2.59 -6.95 -31.65
N ASP A 99 2.28 -7.25 -32.92
CA ASP A 99 2.73 -8.44 -33.67
C ASP A 99 4.26 -8.63 -33.62
#